data_AF-A0AAD5ZH14-F1
#
_entry.id   AF-A0AAD5ZH14-F1
#
_cell.length_a   1.000
_cell.length_b   1.000
_cell.length_c   1.000
_cell.angle_alpha   90.00
_cell.angle_beta   90.00
_cell.angle_gamma   90.00
#
_symmetry.space_group_name_H-M   'P 1'
#
loop_
_entity.id
_entity.type
_entity.pdbx_description
1 polymer ?
#
loop_
_entity_poly.entity_id
_entity_poly.type
_entity_poly.pdbx_seq_one_letter_code
_entity_poly.pdbx_strand_id
1 'polypeptide(L)'
;MRGGSVNRVATGEQAPRPAREPGTITDAPPLLPKLTDESGRVVELKTAPADQRFPFGNQTRHCYIRYLEYHWCIKATGGESAECEKFARYYRSLCPTDWIIEWNRQRELGIFPGPI
;
A
#
# COMPACT_ATOMS: atom_id res chain seq x y z
N MET A 1 -47.99 -11.22 15.85
CA MET A 1 -47.49 -11.22 14.46
C MET A 1 -48.22 -10.13 13.69
N ARG A 2 -47.56 -9.01 13.37
CA ARG A 2 -48.16 -7.94 12.56
C ARG A 2 -47.72 -8.14 11.11
N GLY A 3 -48.62 -8.63 10.28
CA GLY A 3 -48.40 -8.76 8.84
C GLY A 3 -48.22 -7.39 8.22
N GLY A 4 -46.99 -7.07 7.80
CA GLY A 4 -46.71 -5.90 6.99
C GLY A 4 -47.38 -6.05 5.62
N SER A 5 -48.09 -5.02 5.18
CA SER A 5 -48.73 -4.93 3.88
C SER A 5 -47.69 -5.01 2.74
N VAL A 6 -47.41 -6.22 2.27
CA VAL A 6 -46.58 -6.51 1.08
C VAL A 6 -47.19 -6.00 -0.24
N ASN A 7 -48.46 -5.57 -0.23
CA ASN A 7 -49.17 -5.13 -1.43
C ASN A 7 -48.73 -3.78 -2.00
N ARG A 8 -47.98 -2.93 -1.26
CA ARG A 8 -47.53 -1.62 -1.77
C ARG A 8 -46.35 -1.69 -2.75
N VAL A 9 -45.56 -2.76 -2.70
CA VAL A 9 -44.43 -2.95 -3.63
C VAL A 9 -44.92 -3.39 -5.02
N ALA A 10 -46.06 -4.09 -5.09
CA ALA A 10 -46.61 -4.65 -6.32
C ALA A 10 -47.21 -3.60 -7.28
N THR A 11 -47.64 -2.44 -6.77
CA THR A 11 -48.22 -1.33 -7.57
C THR A 11 -47.16 -0.40 -8.17
N GLY A 12 -45.86 -0.65 -7.95
CA GLY A 12 -44.77 0.18 -8.47
C GLY A 12 -44.67 1.56 -7.81
N GLU A 13 -45.31 1.75 -6.65
CA GLU A 13 -45.32 3.01 -5.93
C GLU A 13 -43.98 3.19 -5.21
N GLN A 14 -43.02 3.83 -5.88
CA GLN A 14 -41.69 4.10 -5.33
C GLN A 14 -41.82 5.03 -4.11
N ALA A 15 -41.24 4.62 -2.97
CA ALA A 15 -41.19 5.48 -1.79
C ALA A 15 -40.59 6.85 -2.17
N PRO A 16 -41.17 7.98 -1.72
CA PRO A 16 -40.67 9.30 -2.04
C PRO A 16 -39.21 9.42 -1.58
N ARG A 17 -38.34 9.92 -2.47
CA ARG A 17 -36.94 10.17 -2.11
C ARG A 17 -36.90 11.15 -0.93
N PRO A 18 -36.18 10.83 0.17
CA PRO A 18 -36.01 11.78 1.25
C PRO A 18 -35.37 13.07 0.71
N ALA A 19 -35.83 14.21 1.22
CA ALA A 19 -35.27 15.50 0.86
C ALA A 19 -33.77 15.52 1.23
N ARG A 20 -32.92 15.96 0.28
CA ARG A 20 -31.49 16.14 0.54
C ARG A 20 -31.32 17.42 1.36
N GLU A 21 -31.13 17.27 2.65
CA GLU A 21 -30.69 18.37 3.51
C GLU A 21 -29.26 18.77 3.09
N PRO A 22 -29.01 20.04 2.71
CA PRO A 22 -27.65 20.50 2.47
C PRO A 22 -26.89 20.52 3.79
N GLY A 23 -26.08 19.49 4.01
CA GLY A 23 -25.20 19.42 5.17
C GLY A 23 -24.29 20.64 5.23
N THR A 24 -24.36 21.38 6.33
CA THR A 24 -23.47 22.50 6.61
C THR A 24 -22.13 21.92 7.06
N ILE A 25 -21.12 21.94 6.18
CA ILE A 25 -19.75 21.60 6.55
C ILE A 25 -19.18 22.83 7.26
N THR A 26 -19.57 23.05 8.51
CA THR A 26 -19.14 24.24 9.25
C THR A 26 -17.81 24.03 9.96
N ASP A 27 -17.41 22.79 10.24
CA ASP A 27 -16.16 22.50 10.93
C ASP A 27 -15.32 21.47 10.19
N ALA A 28 -14.02 21.74 10.12
CA ALA A 28 -13.05 20.75 9.69
C ALA A 28 -13.14 19.55 10.65
N PRO A 29 -13.22 18.31 10.13
CA PRO A 29 -13.17 17.11 10.97
C PRO A 29 -11.97 17.18 11.92
N PRO A 30 -12.11 16.76 13.19
CA PRO A 30 -10.98 16.71 14.11
C PRO A 30 -9.83 15.93 13.48
N LEU A 31 -8.62 16.47 13.55
CA LEU A 31 -7.43 15.76 13.10
C LEU A 31 -7.37 14.42 13.85
N LEU A 32 -7.40 13.32 13.09
CA LEU A 32 -7.29 11.98 13.65
C LEU A 32 -6.07 11.91 14.60
N PRO A 33 -6.21 11.28 15.78
CA PRO A 33 -5.08 11.11 16.67
C PRO A 33 -3.95 10.39 15.92
N LYS A 34 -2.72 10.90 16.05
CA LYS A 34 -1.54 10.22 15.49
C LYS A 34 -1.48 8.82 16.08
N LEU A 35 -1.39 7.81 15.22
CA LEU A 35 -1.29 6.41 15.62
C LEU A 35 0.01 6.23 16.42
N THR A 36 -0.10 6.19 17.74
CA THR A 36 0.99 5.88 18.65
C THR A 36 1.03 4.37 18.86
N ASP A 37 2.22 3.77 18.76
CA ASP A 37 2.40 2.38 19.17
C ASP A 37 2.21 2.22 20.69
N GLU A 38 2.14 0.97 21.17
CA GLU A 38 2.01 0.64 22.60
C GLU A 38 3.20 1.17 23.44
N SER A 39 4.29 1.59 22.78
CA SER A 39 5.48 2.20 23.40
C SER A 39 5.45 3.74 23.40
N GLY A 40 4.35 4.37 22.95
CA GLY A 40 4.19 5.82 22.90
C GLY A 40 5.00 6.51 21.80
N ARG A 41 5.58 5.76 20.85
CA ARG A 41 6.28 6.34 19.70
C ARG A 41 5.28 6.69 18.61
N VAL A 42 5.46 7.88 18.04
CA VAL A 42 4.69 8.32 16.88
C VAL A 42 5.14 7.49 15.67
N VAL A 43 4.28 6.57 15.21
CA VAL A 43 4.55 5.80 13.99
C VAL A 43 4.33 6.73 12.80
N GLU A 44 5.40 7.05 12.09
CA GLU A 44 5.27 7.79 10.84
C GLU A 44 4.93 6.81 9.72
N LEU A 45 3.68 6.84 9.25
CA LEU A 45 3.23 6.02 8.13
C LEU A 45 3.87 6.52 6.83
N LYS A 46 5.06 5.99 6.54
CA LYS A 46 5.80 6.24 5.30
C LYS A 46 5.93 4.94 4.50
N THR A 47 5.77 5.06 3.19
CA THR A 47 5.97 3.97 2.22
C THR A 47 6.89 4.42 1.09
N ALA A 48 7.17 3.53 0.14
CA ALA A 48 7.97 3.87 -1.04
C ALA A 48 7.37 5.05 -1.81
N PRO A 49 8.19 6.00 -2.31
CA PRO A 49 7.71 7.11 -3.10
C PRO A 49 7.19 6.64 -4.47
N ALA A 50 6.30 7.43 -5.06
CA ALA A 50 5.83 7.20 -6.43
C ALA A 50 6.96 7.47 -7.44
N ASP A 51 7.32 6.47 -8.22
CA ASP A 51 8.34 6.57 -9.26
C ASP A 51 7.71 6.86 -10.62
N GLN A 52 8.01 8.02 -11.20
CA GLN A 52 7.48 8.45 -12.49
C GLN A 52 7.92 7.54 -13.66
N ARG A 53 8.96 6.72 -13.47
CA ARG A 53 9.38 5.70 -14.45
C ARG A 53 8.33 4.58 -14.59
N PHE A 54 7.47 4.40 -13.57
CA PHE A 54 6.47 3.34 -13.50
C PHE A 54 5.07 3.90 -13.21
N PRO A 55 4.46 4.67 -14.14
CA PRO A 55 3.17 5.33 -13.92
C PRO A 55 1.95 4.40 -14.03
N PHE A 56 2.15 3.17 -14.50
CA PHE A 56 1.08 2.21 -14.76
C PHE A 56 0.73 1.37 -13.52
N GLY A 57 -0.48 0.78 -13.50
CA GLY A 57 -0.93 -0.05 -12.37
C GLY A 57 -0.13 -1.33 -12.14
N ASN A 58 0.62 -1.82 -13.13
CA ASN A 58 1.49 -2.99 -12.96
C ASN A 58 2.83 -2.58 -12.32
N GLN A 59 2.96 -2.83 -11.01
CA GLN A 59 4.15 -2.50 -10.21
C GLN A 59 5.23 -3.60 -10.19
N THR A 60 5.07 -4.68 -10.96
CA THR A 60 6.01 -5.82 -11.03
C THR A 60 7.43 -5.36 -11.36
N ARG A 61 7.57 -4.53 -12.40
CA ARG A 61 8.89 -4.01 -12.81
C ARG A 61 9.45 -3.04 -11.78
N HIS A 62 8.60 -2.25 -11.12
CA HIS A 62 9.04 -1.33 -10.06
C HIS A 62 9.63 -2.11 -8.88
N CYS A 63 8.93 -3.14 -8.40
CA CYS A 63 9.43 -4.05 -7.38
C CYS A 63 10.79 -4.66 -7.76
N TYR A 64 10.88 -5.27 -8.94
CA TYR A 64 12.11 -5.92 -9.40
C TYR A 64 13.31 -4.96 -9.47
N ILE A 65 13.11 -3.76 -10.03
CA ILE A 65 14.18 -2.76 -10.11
C ILE A 65 14.63 -2.28 -8.73
N ARG A 66 13.71 -2.08 -7.78
CA ARG A 66 14.10 -1.71 -6.40
C ARG A 66 14.89 -2.80 -5.68
N TYR A 67 14.57 -4.07 -5.94
CA TYR A 67 15.34 -5.20 -5.41
C TYR A 67 16.77 -5.20 -5.96
N LEU A 68 16.93 -5.00 -7.28
CA LEU A 68 18.25 -4.89 -7.92
C LEU A 68 19.05 -3.69 -7.40
N GLU A 69 18.43 -2.51 -7.31
CA GLU A 69 19.07 -1.28 -6.82
C GLU A 69 19.64 -1.47 -5.40
N TYR A 70 18.92 -2.18 -4.52
CA TYR A 70 19.43 -2.51 -3.19
C TYR A 70 20.69 -3.38 -3.26
N HIS A 71 20.66 -4.45 -4.04
CA HIS A 71 21.78 -5.40 -4.09
C HIS A 71 22.99 -4.84 -4.84
N TRP A 72 22.80 -3.99 -5.84
CA TRP A 72 23.88 -3.21 -6.43
C TRP A 72 24.50 -2.24 -5.43
N CYS A 73 23.68 -1.56 -4.63
CA CYS A 73 24.18 -0.66 -3.59
C CYS A 73 25.06 -1.43 -2.59
N ILE A 74 24.59 -2.57 -2.08
CA ILE A 74 25.37 -3.41 -1.16
C ILE A 74 26.69 -3.87 -1.78
N LYS A 75 26.67 -4.30 -3.05
CA LYS A 75 27.87 -4.76 -3.75
C LYS A 75 28.87 -3.63 -4.02
N ALA A 76 28.38 -2.44 -4.36
CA ALA A 76 29.23 -1.27 -4.63
C ALA A 76 29.83 -0.69 -3.35
N THR A 77 29.06 -0.64 -2.25
CA THR A 77 29.52 -0.09 -0.96
C THR A 77 30.30 -1.10 -0.12
N GLY A 78 30.15 -2.41 -0.37
CA GLY A 78 30.82 -3.47 0.39
C GLY A 78 30.22 -3.72 1.78
N GLY A 79 29.00 -3.25 2.03
CA GLY A 79 28.31 -3.40 3.32
C GLY A 79 26.95 -2.72 3.37
N GLU A 80 26.22 -2.93 4.47
CA GLU A 80 24.95 -2.27 4.73
C GLU A 80 25.17 -0.81 5.15
N SER A 81 25.06 0.10 4.19
CA SER A 81 25.07 1.54 4.45
C SER A 81 23.66 2.09 4.64
N ALA A 82 23.54 3.20 5.38
CA ALA A 82 22.27 3.93 5.55
C ALA A 82 21.66 4.35 4.20
N GLU A 83 22.49 4.55 3.17
CA GLU A 83 22.03 4.84 1.82
C GLU A 83 21.40 3.63 1.13
N CYS A 84 21.87 2.40 1.40
CA CYS A 84 21.26 1.19 0.86
C CYS A 84 19.97 0.83 1.61
N GLU A 85 19.87 1.17 2.90
CA GLU A 85 18.69 0.89 3.72
C GLU A 85 17.40 1.56 3.17
N LYS A 86 17.52 2.72 2.51
CA LYS A 86 16.37 3.34 1.82
C LYS A 86 15.78 2.42 0.75
N PHE A 87 16.63 1.75 -0.03
CA PHE A 87 16.20 0.81 -1.06
C PHE A 87 15.65 -0.47 -0.43
N ALA A 88 16.19 -0.88 0.72
CA ALA A 88 15.67 -2.00 1.49
C ALA A 88 14.20 -1.80 1.91
N ARG A 89 13.88 -0.60 2.41
CA ARG A 89 12.50 -0.25 2.76
C ARG A 89 11.58 -0.22 1.54
N TYR A 90 12.09 0.23 0.39
CA TYR A 90 11.28 0.34 -0.83
C TYR A 90 10.93 -1.02 -1.44
N TYR A 91 11.88 -1.93 -1.63
CA TYR A 91 11.51 -3.23 -2.20
C TYR A 91 10.66 -4.06 -1.24
N ARG A 92 10.86 -3.95 0.09
CA ARG A 92 10.03 -4.64 1.10
C ARG A 92 8.57 -4.17 1.13
N SER A 93 8.31 -2.93 0.74
CA SER A 93 6.94 -2.36 0.69
C SER A 93 6.25 -2.60 -0.66
N LEU A 94 7.01 -2.74 -1.75
CA LEU A 94 6.46 -2.92 -3.09
C LEU A 94 6.34 -4.39 -3.51
N CYS A 95 7.27 -5.24 -3.08
CA CYS A 95 7.36 -6.62 -3.55
C CYS A 95 6.56 -7.58 -2.67
N PRO A 96 5.87 -8.57 -3.27
CA PRO A 96 5.37 -9.72 -2.53
C PRO A 96 6.51 -10.43 -1.80
N THR A 97 6.26 -10.87 -0.56
CA THR A 97 7.26 -11.55 0.27
C THR A 97 7.80 -12.82 -0.40
N ASP A 98 6.93 -13.60 -1.03
CA ASP A 98 7.31 -14.85 -1.71
C ASP A 98 8.34 -14.63 -2.82
N TRP A 99 8.22 -13.52 -3.56
CA TRP A 99 9.17 -13.19 -4.63
C TRP A 99 10.54 -12.86 -4.07
N ILE A 100 10.59 -12.10 -2.97
CA ILE A 100 11.85 -11.77 -2.30
C ILE A 100 12.54 -13.06 -1.81
N ILE A 101 11.78 -13.98 -1.21
CA ILE A 101 12.32 -15.25 -0.71
C ILE A 101 12.92 -16.07 -1.85
N GLU A 102 12.19 -16.23 -2.95
CA GLU A 102 12.67 -17.01 -4.09
C GLU A 102 13.88 -16.36 -4.76
N TRP A 103 13.90 -15.04 -4.93
CA TRP A 103 15.07 -14.34 -5.47
C TRP A 103 16.28 -14.44 -4.55
N ASN A 104 16.09 -14.35 -3.22
CA ASN A 104 17.17 -14.55 -2.26
C ASN A 104 17.75 -15.96 -2.37
N ARG A 105 16.90 -16.98 -2.44
CA ARG A 105 17.30 -18.37 -2.66
C ARG A 105 18.08 -18.53 -3.96
N GLN A 106 17.60 -17.97 -5.07
CA GLN A 106 18.30 -18.01 -6.36
C GLN A 106 19.67 -17.33 -6.31
N ARG A 107 19.80 -16.27 -5.51
CA ARG A 107 21.07 -15.55 -5.33
C ARG A 107 22.06 -16.31 -4.46
N GLU A 108 21.61 -16.94 -3.39
CA GLU A 108 22.44 -17.83 -2.57
C GLU A 108 22.95 -19.03 -3.39
N LEU A 109 22.12 -19.53 -4.30
CA LEU A 109 22.48 -20.61 -5.24
C LEU A 109 23.29 -20.12 -6.46
N GLY A 110 23.45 -18.82 -6.67
CA GLY A 110 24.16 -18.26 -7.82
C GLY A 110 23.44 -18.43 -9.18
N ILE A 111 22.15 -18.74 -9.18
CA ILE A 111 21.32 -18.99 -10.38
C ILE A 111 20.40 -17.81 -10.75
N PHE A 112 20.57 -16.66 -10.08
CA PHE A 112 19.70 -15.52 -10.29
C PHE A 112 19.88 -14.93 -11.71
N PRO A 113 18.81 -14.79 -12.51
CA PRO A 113 18.91 -14.39 -13.92
C PRO A 113 19.12 -12.87 -14.11
N GLY A 114 19.01 -12.08 -13.05
CA GLY A 114 19.16 -10.63 -13.12
C GLY A 114 20.61 -10.16 -12.97
N PRO A 115 20.92 -8.94 -13.44
CA PRO A 115 22.24 -8.35 -13.25
C PRO A 115 22.40 -7.93 -11.79
N ILE A 116 23.28 -8.58 -11.03
CA ILE A 116 23.62 -8.27 -9.62
C ILE A 116 25.12 -8.34 -9.37
#